data_AF-A0A4P6KUQ6-F1
#
_entry.id   AF-A0A4P6KUQ6-F1
#
_cell.length_a   1.000
_cell.length_b   1.000
_cell.length_c   1.000
_cell.angle_alpha   90.00
_cell.angle_beta   90.00
_cell.angle_gamma   90.00
#
_symmetry.space_group_name_H-M   'P 1'
#
loop_
_entity.id
_entity.type
_entity.pdbx_description
1 polymer ?
#
loop_
_entity_poly.entity_id
_entity_poly.type
_entity_poly.pdbx_seq_one_letter_code
_entity_poly.pdbx_strand_id
1 'polypeptide(L)'
;MTLPTTKTALGVLAAMACAAAFAQDDRGYKVHQFPSNRIPVIDGKADDWRDFPDAYVVGTDQLRDDSGKGRKVDPKSLDVKVRVAWVAGLNRLYFLYEAWDDHWDFADPGLHNDTFEIVVDGDLSGGPLVDTLHPNPALPWAQRYFAYHGVHAQNYHIFTPADGKDWALLWGPQAWLKKLPYSNIAYAYDFKPGQPGRLTAEFWITPFDYAGAEQARAVETQLTEGKRIGLTWAVIDYDGADESRQKAFWNLSAHRKMYGNSSLGTVFTLMPLDAKHRKPFEARWSFMVTDMARRSVTFRDESVGPVTRWRWDFGDGATSGEQHPVHRYKEAGKYLVVLTVDGPQGSSRLAKLWDVAVE
;
A
#
# COMPACT_ATOMS: atom_id res chain seq x y z
N MET A 1 73.05 4.17 -31.62
CA MET A 1 72.04 5.23 -31.84
C MET A 1 70.67 4.60 -31.71
N THR A 2 70.05 4.83 -30.56
CA THR A 2 68.61 4.76 -30.22
C THR A 2 67.68 3.80 -30.99
N LEU A 3 67.34 2.69 -30.33
CA LEU A 3 66.11 1.90 -30.53
C LEU A 3 64.91 2.62 -29.87
N PRO A 4 63.71 2.64 -30.47
CA PRO A 4 62.53 3.20 -29.83
C PRO A 4 61.87 2.19 -28.88
N THR A 5 61.33 2.75 -27.81
CA THR A 5 60.67 2.09 -26.68
C THR A 5 59.25 1.64 -27.02
N THR A 6 58.97 0.35 -26.82
CA THR A 6 57.60 -0.18 -26.75
C THR A 6 57.04 0.07 -25.35
N LYS A 7 56.08 0.98 -25.24
CA LYS A 7 55.27 1.17 -24.03
C LYS A 7 54.26 0.04 -23.92
N THR A 8 54.38 -0.78 -22.88
CA THR A 8 53.38 -1.75 -22.45
C THR A 8 52.22 -0.98 -21.82
N ALA A 9 51.06 -0.97 -22.46
CA ALA A 9 49.82 -0.46 -21.87
C ALA A 9 49.25 -1.54 -20.93
N LEU A 10 49.39 -1.34 -19.62
CA LEU A 10 48.70 -2.15 -18.61
C LEU A 10 47.22 -1.71 -18.61
N GLY A 11 46.36 -2.48 -19.27
CA GLY A 11 44.91 -2.28 -19.20
C GLY A 11 44.43 -2.64 -17.80
N VAL A 12 44.05 -1.63 -17.02
CA VAL A 12 43.32 -1.81 -15.76
C VAL A 12 41.91 -2.25 -16.12
N LEU A 13 41.61 -3.55 -15.99
CA LEU A 13 40.25 -4.05 -16.04
C LEU A 13 39.56 -3.57 -14.74
N ALA A 14 38.82 -2.48 -14.83
CA ALA A 14 37.87 -2.11 -13.78
C ALA A 14 36.75 -3.16 -13.79
N ALA A 15 36.82 -4.12 -12.87
CA ALA A 15 35.69 -4.98 -12.58
C ALA A 15 34.58 -4.10 -11.97
N MET A 16 33.66 -3.62 -12.81
CA MET A 16 32.37 -3.16 -12.31
C MET A 16 31.71 -4.37 -11.66
N ALA A 17 31.67 -4.36 -10.33
CA ALA A 17 30.75 -5.21 -9.59
C ALA A 17 29.33 -4.76 -9.98
N CYS A 18 28.74 -5.41 -10.97
CA CYS A 18 27.29 -5.37 -11.13
C CYS A 18 26.70 -5.93 -9.85
N ALA A 19 26.23 -5.06 -8.96
CA ALA A 19 25.33 -5.46 -7.91
C ALA A 19 24.15 -6.16 -8.61
N ALA A 20 23.97 -7.46 -8.34
CA ALA A 20 22.79 -8.15 -8.80
C ALA A 20 21.58 -7.41 -8.22
N ALA A 21 20.84 -6.70 -9.07
CA ALA A 21 19.56 -6.13 -8.69
C ALA A 21 18.64 -7.33 -8.45
N PHE A 22 18.39 -7.64 -7.18
CA PHE A 22 17.32 -8.56 -6.84
C PHE A 22 16.01 -7.89 -7.28
N ALA A 23 15.33 -8.48 -8.25
CA ALA A 23 13.96 -8.09 -8.54
C ALA A 23 13.09 -8.51 -7.35
N GLN A 24 12.24 -7.62 -6.87
CA GLN A 24 11.23 -7.96 -5.86
C GLN A 24 10.41 -9.16 -6.32
N ASP A 25 9.96 -9.94 -5.36
CA ASP A 25 9.19 -11.15 -5.60
C ASP A 25 7.78 -10.81 -6.09
N ASP A 26 7.59 -10.87 -7.41
CA ASP A 26 6.31 -10.63 -8.08
C ASP A 26 5.65 -11.95 -8.50
N ARG A 27 5.14 -12.68 -7.50
CA ARG A 27 4.26 -13.84 -7.71
C ARG A 27 2.83 -13.46 -8.12
N GLY A 28 2.54 -12.18 -8.36
CA GLY A 28 1.24 -11.71 -8.82
C GLY A 28 0.18 -11.56 -7.71
N TYR A 29 0.58 -11.16 -6.50
CA TYR A 29 -0.35 -10.86 -5.42
C TYR A 29 -1.29 -9.70 -5.76
N LYS A 30 -2.47 -9.71 -5.15
CA LYS A 30 -3.56 -8.80 -5.47
C LYS A 30 -4.14 -8.20 -4.20
N VAL A 31 -4.53 -6.93 -4.29
CA VAL A 31 -5.28 -6.22 -3.24
C VAL A 31 -6.71 -6.04 -3.75
N HIS A 32 -7.68 -6.57 -3.01
CA HIS A 32 -9.09 -6.51 -3.39
C HIS A 32 -9.65 -5.10 -3.22
N GLN A 33 -10.48 -4.61 -4.14
CA GLN A 33 -11.15 -3.32 -3.96
C GLN A 33 -12.56 -3.52 -3.38
N PHE A 34 -12.82 -2.95 -2.21
CA PHE A 34 -14.18 -2.82 -1.71
C PHE A 34 -14.89 -1.64 -2.39
N PRO A 35 -16.20 -1.74 -2.69
CA PRO A 35 -16.97 -0.59 -3.12
C PRO A 35 -17.09 0.42 -1.98
N SER A 36 -17.20 1.71 -2.32
CA SER A 36 -17.23 2.82 -1.34
C SER A 36 -18.38 2.78 -0.34
N ASN A 37 -19.43 1.98 -0.60
CA ASN A 37 -20.55 1.77 0.32
C ASN A 37 -20.40 0.52 1.20
N ARG A 38 -19.25 -0.18 1.15
CA ARG A 38 -18.92 -1.34 1.99
C ARG A 38 -17.47 -1.25 2.48
N ILE A 39 -17.11 -0.08 3.00
CA ILE A 39 -15.82 0.14 3.65
C ILE A 39 -15.80 -0.72 4.92
N PRO A 40 -14.77 -1.57 5.15
CA PRO A 40 -14.66 -2.35 6.39
C PRO A 40 -14.65 -1.46 7.62
N VAL A 41 -15.43 -1.82 8.63
CA VAL A 41 -15.52 -1.13 9.92
C VAL A 41 -14.51 -1.75 10.86
N ILE A 42 -13.52 -0.96 11.31
CA ILE A 42 -12.48 -1.45 12.22
C ILE A 42 -13.06 -1.69 13.62
N ASP A 43 -13.59 -2.90 13.84
CA ASP A 43 -14.18 -3.34 15.11
C ASP A 43 -13.67 -4.72 15.57
N GLY A 44 -12.76 -5.32 14.80
CA GLY A 44 -12.11 -6.59 15.12
C GLY A 44 -12.93 -7.80 14.67
N LYS A 45 -14.02 -7.60 13.93
CA LYS A 45 -14.87 -8.69 13.41
C LYS A 45 -14.70 -8.85 11.91
N ALA A 46 -14.76 -10.10 11.46
CA ALA A 46 -14.61 -10.45 10.05
C ALA A 46 -15.90 -10.30 9.22
N ASP A 47 -17.00 -9.79 9.80
CA ASP A 47 -18.34 -9.80 9.16
C ASP A 47 -18.37 -9.00 7.84
N ASP A 48 -17.60 -7.92 7.74
CA ASP A 48 -17.49 -7.09 6.53
C ASP A 48 -16.68 -7.78 5.41
N TRP A 49 -15.93 -8.83 5.78
CA TRP A 49 -15.05 -9.60 4.91
C TRP A 49 -15.66 -10.93 4.46
N ARG A 50 -16.93 -11.22 4.81
CA ARG A 50 -17.58 -12.51 4.55
C ARG A 50 -17.58 -12.94 3.08
N ASP A 51 -17.67 -11.98 2.15
CA ASP A 51 -17.70 -12.19 0.70
C ASP A 51 -16.33 -11.99 0.04
N PHE A 52 -15.26 -11.92 0.85
CA PHE A 52 -13.91 -11.67 0.34
C PHE A 52 -13.44 -12.87 -0.49
N PRO A 53 -12.96 -12.67 -1.74
CA PRO A 53 -12.67 -13.82 -2.60
C PRO A 53 -11.41 -14.58 -2.16
N ASP A 54 -11.51 -15.91 -2.05
CA ASP A 54 -10.41 -16.78 -1.60
C ASP A 54 -9.11 -16.61 -2.41
N ALA A 55 -9.21 -16.24 -3.69
CA ALA A 55 -8.07 -15.99 -4.56
C ALA A 55 -7.17 -14.82 -4.14
N TYR A 56 -7.61 -14.01 -3.16
CA TYR A 56 -6.87 -12.88 -2.59
C TYR A 56 -6.34 -13.18 -1.18
N VAL A 57 -6.69 -14.34 -0.61
CA VAL A 57 -6.27 -14.73 0.74
C VAL A 57 -4.84 -15.26 0.67
N VAL A 58 -3.98 -14.71 1.52
CA VAL A 58 -2.61 -15.19 1.69
C VAL A 58 -2.54 -15.96 3.01
N GLY A 59 -2.38 -17.27 2.89
CA GLY A 59 -2.34 -18.20 4.03
C GLY A 59 -0.92 -18.58 4.45
N THR A 60 -0.80 -19.30 5.57
CA THR A 60 0.49 -19.80 6.05
C THR A 60 1.22 -20.69 5.05
N ASP A 61 0.49 -21.39 4.18
CA ASP A 61 1.02 -22.24 3.11
C ASP A 61 1.87 -21.48 2.08
N GLN A 62 1.74 -20.16 2.04
CA GLN A 62 2.50 -19.27 1.16
C GLN A 62 3.71 -18.62 1.85
N LEU A 63 3.86 -18.81 3.16
CA LEU A 63 4.97 -18.28 3.95
C LEU A 63 6.17 -19.24 3.92
N ARG A 64 7.36 -18.68 4.18
CA ARG A 64 8.63 -19.39 4.16
C ARG A 64 9.47 -19.00 5.38
N ASP A 65 10.11 -19.98 5.99
CA ASP A 65 11.16 -19.74 6.97
C ASP A 65 12.52 -19.98 6.33
N ASP A 66 13.36 -18.93 6.28
CA ASP A 66 14.73 -19.01 5.77
C ASP A 66 15.77 -19.20 6.87
N SER A 67 15.35 -19.27 8.14
CA SER A 67 16.23 -19.48 9.30
C SER A 67 16.72 -20.92 9.45
N GLY A 68 16.08 -21.85 8.73
CA GLY A 68 16.35 -23.29 8.80
C GLY A 68 15.78 -23.98 10.06
N LYS A 69 15.03 -23.26 10.91
CA LYS A 69 14.35 -23.81 12.10
C LYS A 69 13.04 -24.49 11.73
N GLY A 70 12.26 -23.95 10.79
CA GLY A 70 11.06 -24.54 10.23
C GLY A 70 11.32 -25.23 8.89
N ARG A 71 11.09 -26.55 8.79
CA ARG A 71 11.14 -27.26 7.49
C ARG A 71 9.79 -27.29 6.77
N LYS A 72 8.69 -27.19 7.51
CA LYS A 72 7.30 -27.04 7.02
C LYS A 72 6.49 -26.32 8.10
N VAL A 73 5.57 -25.47 7.67
CA VAL A 73 4.52 -24.91 8.53
C VAL A 73 3.70 -26.05 9.12
N ASP A 74 3.45 -26.02 10.43
CA ASP A 74 2.44 -26.85 11.08
C ASP A 74 1.23 -25.99 11.44
N PRO A 75 0.09 -26.11 10.73
CA PRO A 75 -1.14 -25.38 11.06
C PRO A 75 -1.70 -25.67 12.46
N LYS A 76 -1.22 -26.72 13.14
CA LYS A 76 -1.54 -27.01 14.54
C LYS A 76 -0.66 -26.25 15.54
N SER A 77 0.33 -25.53 15.04
CA SER A 77 1.11 -24.57 15.81
C SER A 77 0.75 -23.15 15.40
N LEU A 78 0.74 -22.87 14.09
CA LEU A 78 0.40 -21.55 13.60
C LEU A 78 -0.37 -21.63 12.27
N ASP A 79 -1.59 -21.09 12.26
CA ASP A 79 -2.43 -20.96 11.06
C ASP A 79 -2.89 -19.51 10.88
N VAL A 80 -2.49 -18.88 9.79
CA VAL A 80 -2.66 -17.45 9.51
C VAL A 80 -3.34 -17.28 8.18
N LYS A 81 -4.27 -16.33 8.12
CA LYS A 81 -4.91 -15.85 6.90
C LYS A 81 -4.88 -14.33 6.89
N VAL A 82 -4.22 -13.77 5.88
CA VAL A 82 -4.15 -12.33 5.64
C VAL A 82 -5.01 -12.00 4.43
N ARG A 83 -5.88 -11.02 4.60
CA ARG A 83 -6.63 -10.38 3.51
C ARG A 83 -6.21 -8.93 3.43
N VAL A 84 -5.93 -8.45 2.22
CA VAL A 84 -5.58 -7.06 1.98
C VAL A 84 -6.58 -6.47 0.99
N ALA A 85 -7.14 -5.33 1.37
CA ALA A 85 -8.10 -4.60 0.56
C ALA A 85 -7.76 -3.12 0.46
N TRP A 86 -8.43 -2.42 -0.45
CA TRP A 86 -8.40 -0.98 -0.55
C TRP A 86 -9.76 -0.44 -0.98
N VAL A 87 -9.96 0.87 -0.80
CA VAL A 87 -11.16 1.57 -1.27
C VAL A 87 -10.70 2.80 -2.05
N ALA A 88 -11.18 2.92 -3.29
CA ALA A 88 -10.84 4.05 -4.15
C ALA A 88 -11.21 5.39 -3.48
N GLY A 89 -10.27 6.33 -3.49
CA GLY A 89 -10.46 7.68 -2.93
C GLY A 89 -10.25 7.81 -1.42
N LEU A 90 -10.02 6.72 -0.67
CA LEU A 90 -9.72 6.79 0.77
C LEU A 90 -8.24 6.72 1.10
N ASN A 91 -7.42 6.31 0.14
CA ASN A 91 -5.97 6.21 0.27
C ASN A 91 -5.48 5.35 1.46
N ARG A 92 -6.15 4.21 1.67
CA ARG A 92 -5.90 3.27 2.77
C ARG A 92 -5.80 1.85 2.25
N LEU A 93 -4.88 1.08 2.83
CA LEU A 93 -4.85 -0.37 2.75
C LEU A 93 -5.52 -0.92 4.01
N TYR A 94 -6.57 -1.72 3.82
CA TYR A 94 -7.31 -2.41 4.88
C TYR A 94 -6.80 -3.84 4.99
N PHE A 95 -6.71 -4.34 6.20
CA PHE A 95 -6.19 -5.66 6.52
C PHE A 95 -7.16 -6.38 7.45
N LEU A 96 -7.38 -7.66 7.14
CA LEU A 96 -7.90 -8.62 8.10
C LEU A 96 -6.85 -9.71 8.29
N TYR A 97 -6.28 -9.75 9.48
CA TYR A 97 -5.35 -10.77 9.94
C TYR A 97 -6.10 -11.71 10.89
N GLU A 98 -6.31 -12.95 10.47
CA GLU A 98 -6.83 -14.00 11.32
C GLU A 98 -5.73 -15.00 11.59
N ALA A 99 -5.46 -15.28 12.85
CA ALA A 99 -4.43 -16.21 13.26
C ALA A 99 -4.94 -17.14 14.35
N TRP A 100 -4.62 -18.42 14.24
CA TRP A 100 -4.65 -19.36 15.34
C TRP A 100 -3.21 -19.67 15.72
N ASP A 101 -2.95 -19.70 17.03
CA ASP A 101 -1.65 -20.03 17.61
C ASP A 101 -1.84 -21.04 18.75
N ASP A 102 -0.86 -21.93 18.93
CA ASP A 102 -0.78 -22.83 20.07
C ASP A 102 -0.31 -22.15 21.35
N HIS A 103 0.34 -20.99 21.25
CA HIS A 103 0.78 -20.19 22.40
C HIS A 103 0.91 -18.71 22.07
N TRP A 104 0.04 -17.86 22.64
CA TRP A 104 0.15 -16.41 22.45
C TRP A 104 1.02 -15.72 23.52
N ASP A 105 2.20 -15.22 23.17
CA ASP A 105 3.05 -14.36 24.00
C ASP A 105 2.75 -12.87 23.74
N PHE A 106 2.14 -12.23 24.74
CA PHE A 106 1.85 -10.80 24.72
C PHE A 106 1.88 -10.16 26.12
N ALA A 107 2.43 -10.88 27.12
CA ALA A 107 2.51 -10.39 28.49
C ALA A 107 3.64 -9.39 28.70
N ASP A 108 4.69 -9.45 27.87
CA ASP A 108 5.85 -8.56 27.98
C ASP A 108 5.55 -7.19 27.32
N PRO A 109 5.82 -6.06 28.00
CA PRO A 109 5.69 -4.73 27.39
C PRO A 109 6.73 -4.42 26.29
N GLY A 110 7.76 -5.26 26.14
CA GLY A 110 8.87 -5.16 25.20
C GLY A 110 8.57 -5.73 23.81
N LEU A 111 9.62 -6.18 23.11
CA LEU A 111 9.55 -6.59 21.70
C LEU A 111 9.32 -8.09 21.48
N HIS A 112 9.55 -8.89 22.50
CA HIS A 112 9.50 -10.35 22.42
C HIS A 112 8.08 -10.85 22.66
N ASN A 113 7.25 -10.68 21.64
CA ASN A 113 5.83 -11.05 21.64
C ASN A 113 5.44 -11.51 20.24
N ASP A 114 4.36 -12.27 20.12
CA ASP A 114 3.82 -12.62 18.81
C ASP A 114 3.50 -11.37 18.01
N THR A 115 3.99 -11.41 16.77
CA THR A 115 4.09 -10.23 15.94
C THR A 115 3.64 -10.53 14.52
N PHE A 116 2.85 -9.61 13.98
CA PHE A 116 2.63 -9.47 12.55
C PHE A 116 3.40 -8.25 12.03
N GLU A 117 4.57 -8.47 11.42
CA GLU A 117 5.45 -7.42 10.93
C GLU A 117 5.13 -7.12 9.46
N ILE A 118 4.86 -5.87 9.08
CA ILE A 118 4.48 -5.46 7.73
C ILE A 118 5.42 -4.40 7.21
N VAL A 119 5.94 -4.58 6.00
CA VAL A 119 6.66 -3.55 5.24
C VAL A 119 5.80 -3.11 4.06
N VAL A 120 5.60 -1.79 3.93
CA VAL A 120 4.91 -1.17 2.79
C VAL A 120 5.81 -0.14 2.10
N ASP A 121 5.89 -0.22 0.77
CA ASP A 121 6.65 0.65 -0.12
C ASP A 121 5.70 1.07 -1.25
N GLY A 122 5.10 2.25 -1.11
CA GLY A 122 3.93 2.62 -1.89
C GLY A 122 4.21 3.00 -3.35
N ASP A 123 5.42 3.46 -3.66
CA ASP A 123 5.86 3.77 -5.02
C ASP A 123 6.77 2.68 -5.63
N LEU A 124 7.04 1.61 -4.86
CA LEU A 124 7.90 0.50 -5.27
C LEU A 124 9.35 0.97 -5.51
N SER A 125 9.81 1.95 -4.74
CA SER A 125 11.15 2.55 -4.87
C SER A 125 12.26 1.56 -4.53
N GLY A 126 12.00 0.60 -3.65
CA GLY A 126 12.98 -0.40 -3.23
C GLY A 126 14.07 0.17 -2.31
N GLY A 127 15.01 -0.69 -1.95
CA GLY A 127 16.23 -0.32 -1.24
C GLY A 127 16.22 -0.58 0.26
N PRO A 128 17.36 -0.37 0.94
CA PRO A 128 17.46 -0.54 2.37
C PRO A 128 16.55 0.47 3.07
N LEU A 129 15.77 0.07 4.08
CA LEU A 129 14.85 0.98 4.79
C LEU A 129 15.21 1.18 6.26
N VAL A 130 16.22 0.50 6.78
CA VAL A 130 16.68 0.63 8.17
C VAL A 130 18.03 1.33 8.26
N ASP A 131 18.28 2.05 9.35
CA ASP A 131 19.51 2.84 9.49
C ASP A 131 20.78 1.98 9.42
N THR A 132 20.74 0.76 9.94
CA THR A 132 21.89 -0.17 9.96
C THR A 132 22.29 -0.65 8.57
N LEU A 133 21.40 -0.53 7.58
CA LEU A 133 21.64 -0.85 6.18
C LEU A 133 21.78 0.39 5.28
N HIS A 134 21.94 1.58 5.89
CA HIS A 134 22.12 2.82 5.15
C HIS A 134 23.30 2.74 4.16
N PRO A 135 23.16 3.19 2.90
CA PRO A 135 24.20 3.09 1.86
C PRO A 135 25.52 3.78 2.23
N ASN A 136 25.45 4.83 3.07
CA ASN A 136 26.61 5.48 3.67
C ASN A 136 26.66 5.18 5.19
N PRO A 137 27.37 4.13 5.64
CA PRO A 137 27.44 3.76 7.05
C PRO A 137 28.28 4.72 7.89
N ALA A 138 29.08 5.60 7.27
CA ALA A 138 29.93 6.57 7.97
C ALA A 138 29.14 7.76 8.53
N LEU A 139 27.87 7.96 8.12
CA LEU A 139 27.02 8.99 8.69
C LEU A 139 26.72 8.70 10.17
N PRO A 140 26.63 9.74 11.02
CA PRO A 140 26.20 9.59 12.40
C PRO A 140 24.88 8.83 12.49
N TRP A 141 24.74 7.97 13.50
CA TRP A 141 23.52 7.18 13.71
C TRP A 141 22.25 8.04 13.65
N ALA A 142 22.24 9.18 14.35
CA ALA A 142 21.07 10.05 14.39
C ALA A 142 20.66 10.55 13.00
N GLN A 143 21.62 10.82 12.11
CA GLN A 143 21.31 11.23 10.75
C GLN A 143 20.72 10.07 9.93
N ARG A 144 21.27 8.86 10.05
CA ARG A 144 20.71 7.67 9.39
C ARG A 144 19.32 7.31 9.95
N TYR A 145 19.11 7.49 11.24
CA TYR A 145 17.82 7.21 11.87
C TYR A 145 16.76 8.25 11.49
N PHE A 146 17.01 9.53 11.73
CA PHE A 146 15.98 10.57 11.56
C PHE A 146 15.71 10.97 10.11
N ALA A 147 16.67 10.80 9.20
CA ALA A 147 16.54 11.25 7.81
C ALA A 147 16.33 10.11 6.78
N TYR A 148 16.45 8.84 7.18
CA TYR A 148 16.42 7.71 6.26
C TYR A 148 15.59 6.51 6.73
N HIS A 149 15.69 6.14 8.00
CA HIS A 149 15.03 4.95 8.54
C HIS A 149 13.51 5.02 8.35
N GLY A 150 12.99 4.15 7.49
CA GLY A 150 11.58 3.96 7.19
C GLY A 150 10.93 5.10 6.38
N VAL A 151 11.75 5.95 5.73
CA VAL A 151 11.27 7.17 5.08
C VAL A 151 10.57 6.89 3.74
N HIS A 152 11.11 6.00 2.90
CA HIS A 152 10.51 5.64 1.59
C HIS A 152 9.68 4.35 1.65
N ALA A 153 9.91 3.51 2.67
CA ALA A 153 9.14 2.30 2.94
C ALA A 153 8.93 2.18 4.45
N GLN A 154 7.71 1.93 4.89
CA GLN A 154 7.35 1.92 6.31
C GLN A 154 7.26 0.49 6.83
N ASN A 155 7.93 0.20 7.96
CA ASN A 155 7.88 -1.11 8.62
C ASN A 155 7.15 -1.00 9.97
N TYR A 156 6.02 -1.71 10.07
CA TYR A 156 5.13 -1.83 11.22
C TYR A 156 5.32 -3.19 11.87
N HIS A 157 5.83 -3.19 13.10
CA HIS A 157 5.91 -4.37 13.96
C HIS A 157 4.63 -4.41 14.81
N ILE A 158 3.57 -5.07 14.32
CA ILE A 158 2.24 -5.08 14.95
C ILE A 158 2.20 -6.18 16.01
N PHE A 159 1.85 -5.84 17.24
CA PHE A 159 1.71 -6.81 18.33
C PHE A 159 0.34 -7.51 18.25
N THR A 160 0.31 -8.82 18.45
CA THR A 160 -0.89 -9.63 18.29
C THR A 160 -1.18 -10.46 19.54
N PRO A 161 -2.10 -10.04 20.43
CA PRO A 161 -2.69 -8.71 20.52
C PRO A 161 -1.75 -7.70 21.20
N ALA A 162 -2.11 -6.42 21.14
CA ALA A 162 -1.49 -5.40 21.97
C ALA A 162 -2.28 -5.22 23.28
N ASP A 163 -1.77 -5.81 24.36
CA ASP A 163 -2.31 -5.60 25.72
C ASP A 163 -1.38 -4.67 26.52
N GLY A 164 -1.95 -3.62 27.13
CA GLY A 164 -1.20 -2.66 27.95
C GLY A 164 -0.09 -1.87 27.24
N LYS A 165 0.01 -1.91 25.90
CA LYS A 165 1.06 -1.25 25.10
C LYS A 165 0.51 -0.67 23.79
N ASP A 166 1.34 0.12 23.11
CA ASP A 166 1.00 0.64 21.78
C ASP A 166 0.86 -0.52 20.78
N TRP A 167 -0.02 -0.38 19.79
CA TRP A 167 -0.42 -1.51 18.95
C TRP A 167 0.66 -1.98 17.97
N ALA A 168 1.61 -1.10 17.66
CA ALA A 168 2.77 -1.44 16.86
C ALA A 168 4.01 -0.70 17.33
N LEU A 169 5.19 -1.23 17.03
CA LEU A 169 6.43 -0.46 16.92
C LEU A 169 6.61 -0.05 15.45
N LEU A 170 7.01 1.20 15.20
CA LEU A 170 7.49 1.63 13.88
C LEU A 170 9.02 1.58 13.90
N TRP A 171 9.59 0.85 12.94
CA TRP A 171 11.02 0.86 12.69
C TRP A 171 11.39 2.20 12.00
N GLY A 172 11.46 3.27 12.81
CA GLY A 172 11.78 4.61 12.36
C GLY A 172 11.19 5.72 13.26
N PRO A 173 11.61 6.98 13.08
CA PRO A 173 11.15 8.12 13.88
C PRO A 173 9.68 8.53 13.66
N GLN A 174 9.00 8.00 12.65
CA GLN A 174 7.67 8.36 12.18
C GLN A 174 6.53 7.73 13.00
N ALA A 175 6.63 7.80 14.33
CA ALA A 175 5.65 7.23 15.27
C ALA A 175 4.23 7.82 15.11
N TRP A 176 4.09 8.97 14.45
CA TRP A 176 2.82 9.59 14.11
C TRP A 176 1.97 8.76 13.14
N LEU A 177 2.57 7.86 12.35
CA LEU A 177 1.85 6.95 11.45
C LEU A 177 0.91 5.99 12.17
N LYS A 178 1.18 5.66 13.43
CA LYS A 178 0.38 4.74 14.25
C LYS A 178 -0.90 5.34 14.83
N LYS A 179 -1.20 6.60 14.48
CA LYS A 179 -2.31 7.35 15.04
C LYS A 179 -3.29 7.72 13.95
N LEU A 180 -4.53 7.98 14.34
CA LEU A 180 -5.47 8.68 13.46
C LEU A 180 -4.86 10.03 13.01
N PRO A 181 -5.01 10.41 11.74
CA PRO A 181 -5.87 9.79 10.71
C PRO A 181 -5.16 8.77 9.80
N TYR A 182 -3.99 8.25 10.16
CA TYR A 182 -3.13 7.43 9.29
C TYR A 182 -3.21 5.93 9.53
N SER A 183 -3.68 5.52 10.70
CA SER A 183 -3.98 4.13 10.99
C SER A 183 -5.04 3.98 12.07
N ASN A 184 -5.65 2.80 12.10
CA ASN A 184 -6.53 2.36 13.17
C ASN A 184 -6.54 0.83 13.21
N ILE A 185 -6.72 0.25 14.39
CA ILE A 185 -6.74 -1.20 14.60
C ILE A 185 -7.76 -1.60 15.68
N ALA A 186 -8.35 -2.78 15.52
CA ALA A 186 -9.17 -3.43 16.51
C ALA A 186 -8.85 -4.94 16.54
N TYR A 187 -9.02 -5.55 17.71
CA TYR A 187 -8.76 -6.97 17.92
C TYR A 187 -10.01 -7.67 18.48
N ALA A 188 -10.19 -8.93 18.13
CA ALA A 188 -11.10 -9.85 18.80
C ALA A 188 -10.36 -11.15 19.14
N TYR A 189 -10.35 -11.51 20.43
CA TYR A 189 -9.73 -12.71 20.97
C TYR A 189 -10.32 -13.03 22.35
N ASP A 190 -10.23 -14.29 22.80
CA ASP A 190 -10.79 -14.78 24.07
C ASP A 190 -9.82 -15.61 24.93
N PHE A 191 -8.52 -15.50 24.65
CA PHE A 191 -7.43 -16.19 25.36
C PHE A 191 -6.62 -15.24 26.26
N LYS A 192 -5.80 -15.82 27.15
CA LYS A 192 -4.81 -15.13 28.00
C LYS A 192 -3.38 -15.38 27.52
N PRO A 193 -2.38 -14.62 27.98
CA PRO A 193 -0.99 -14.91 27.66
C PRO A 193 -0.61 -16.36 27.94
N GLY A 194 0.07 -16.96 26.98
CA GLY A 194 0.54 -18.34 26.93
C GLY A 194 -0.53 -19.41 26.66
N GLN A 195 -1.75 -19.01 26.33
CA GLN A 195 -2.82 -19.95 25.95
C GLN A 195 -2.94 -20.06 24.43
N PRO A 196 -3.38 -21.21 23.90
CA PRO A 196 -3.77 -21.33 22.50
C PRO A 196 -5.05 -20.55 22.25
N GLY A 197 -5.25 -20.08 21.03
CA GLY A 197 -6.49 -19.39 20.68
C GLY A 197 -6.49 -18.76 19.30
N ARG A 198 -7.64 -18.20 18.92
CA ARG A 198 -7.78 -17.47 17.66
C ARG A 198 -7.83 -15.98 17.92
N LEU A 199 -7.01 -15.24 17.19
CA LEU A 199 -7.00 -13.78 17.15
C LEU A 199 -7.48 -13.31 15.79
N THR A 200 -8.35 -12.32 15.81
CA THR A 200 -8.69 -11.50 14.65
C THR A 200 -8.16 -10.09 14.91
N ALA A 201 -7.30 -9.58 14.04
CA ALA A 201 -6.92 -8.18 13.98
C ALA A 201 -7.46 -7.59 12.67
N GLU A 202 -8.19 -6.49 12.80
CA GLU A 202 -8.70 -5.73 11.68
C GLU A 202 -8.13 -4.32 11.77
N PHE A 203 -7.54 -3.83 10.69
CA PHE A 203 -6.89 -2.52 10.70
C PHE A 203 -6.78 -1.91 9.32
N TRP A 204 -6.40 -0.64 9.27
CA TRP A 204 -5.92 -0.02 8.04
C TRP A 204 -4.70 0.85 8.32
N ILE A 205 -3.88 1.02 7.29
CA ILE A 205 -2.77 1.97 7.26
C ILE A 205 -2.84 2.81 5.99
N THR A 206 -2.37 4.04 6.07
CA THR A 206 -2.10 4.91 4.92
C THR A 206 -0.65 4.73 4.48
N PRO A 207 -0.38 4.31 3.23
CA PRO A 207 0.98 4.21 2.70
C PRO A 207 1.54 5.57 2.27
N PHE A 208 2.86 5.72 2.36
CA PHE A 208 3.57 6.95 2.00
C PHE A 208 4.74 6.67 1.06
N ASP A 209 4.86 7.50 0.01
CA ASP A 209 6.06 7.56 -0.85
C ASP A 209 7.20 8.28 -0.10
N TYR A 210 6.85 9.12 0.88
CA TYR A 210 7.78 9.74 1.83
C TYR A 210 7.13 9.95 3.19
N ALA A 211 7.73 9.43 4.28
CA ALA A 211 7.28 9.64 5.66
C ALA A 211 8.48 9.82 6.61
N GLY A 212 8.92 11.07 6.78
CA GLY A 212 9.97 11.41 7.74
C GLY A 212 9.45 11.62 9.18
N ALA A 213 10.38 11.93 10.08
CA ALA A 213 10.04 12.42 11.43
C ALA A 213 9.16 13.69 11.39
N GLU A 214 9.36 14.51 10.36
CA GLU A 214 8.61 15.74 10.08
C GLU A 214 7.34 15.43 9.28
N GLN A 215 6.21 15.26 9.99
CA GLN A 215 4.91 14.95 9.38
C GLN A 215 4.50 15.90 8.25
N ALA A 216 4.82 17.20 8.34
CA ALA A 216 4.42 18.21 7.37
C ALA A 216 5.01 18.01 5.95
N ARG A 217 6.04 17.17 5.82
CA ARG A 217 6.68 16.86 4.53
C ARG A 217 6.26 15.51 3.98
N ALA A 218 5.42 14.78 4.70
CA ALA A 218 4.99 13.45 4.29
C ALA A 218 4.22 13.52 2.97
N VAL A 219 4.47 12.56 2.09
CA VAL A 219 3.80 12.42 0.79
C VAL A 219 3.08 11.08 0.81
N GLU A 220 1.77 11.13 0.97
CA GLU A 220 0.93 9.93 0.89
C GLU A 220 1.00 9.33 -0.51
N THR A 221 1.23 8.02 -0.58
CA THR A 221 1.14 7.26 -1.81
C THR A 221 -0.25 7.41 -2.39
N GLN A 222 -0.39 7.78 -3.66
CA GLN A 222 -1.70 7.79 -4.31
C GLN A 222 -2.08 6.38 -4.76
N LEU A 223 -3.07 5.77 -4.10
CA LEU A 223 -3.60 4.44 -4.44
C LEU A 223 -4.63 4.51 -5.57
N THR A 224 -4.32 3.88 -6.70
CA THR A 224 -5.17 3.86 -7.90
C THR A 224 -5.28 2.45 -8.48
N GLU A 225 -6.31 2.22 -9.30
CA GLU A 225 -6.54 0.91 -9.94
C GLU A 225 -5.33 0.53 -10.80
N GLY A 226 -4.85 -0.71 -10.64
CA GLY A 226 -3.68 -1.23 -11.34
C GLY A 226 -2.34 -0.80 -10.78
N LYS A 227 -2.30 0.09 -9.77
CA LYS A 227 -1.04 0.47 -9.12
C LYS A 227 -0.39 -0.76 -8.48
N ARG A 228 0.92 -0.90 -8.69
CA ARG A 228 1.76 -1.90 -8.03
C ARG A 228 2.42 -1.24 -6.83
N ILE A 229 2.44 -1.93 -5.69
CA ILE A 229 3.07 -1.50 -4.44
C ILE A 229 3.94 -2.62 -3.90
N GLY A 230 4.98 -2.25 -3.15
CA GLY A 230 5.75 -3.17 -2.34
C GLY A 230 4.95 -3.41 -1.07
N LEU A 231 4.59 -4.67 -0.83
CA LEU A 231 3.89 -5.07 0.38
C LEU A 231 4.34 -6.47 0.72
N THR A 232 4.89 -6.64 1.91
CA THR A 232 5.36 -7.91 2.42
C THR A 232 5.16 -7.94 3.92
N TRP A 233 5.18 -9.12 4.50
CA TRP A 233 5.10 -9.27 5.94
C TRP A 233 5.85 -10.49 6.44
N ALA A 234 6.01 -10.53 7.75
CA ALA A 234 6.37 -11.71 8.49
C ALA A 234 5.44 -11.94 9.67
N VAL A 235 5.34 -13.20 10.07
CA VAL A 235 4.73 -13.63 11.31
C VAL A 235 5.83 -14.19 12.19
N ILE A 236 6.01 -13.58 13.35
CA ILE A 236 7.02 -13.97 14.32
C ILE A 236 6.30 -14.63 15.49
N ASP A 237 6.61 -15.90 15.68
CA ASP A 237 5.98 -16.82 16.63
C ASP A 237 6.94 -17.04 17.82
N TYR A 238 6.49 -16.63 19.00
CA TYR A 238 7.20 -16.67 20.27
C TYR A 238 6.49 -17.57 21.29
N ASP A 239 7.08 -18.75 21.55
CA ASP A 239 6.63 -19.64 22.63
C ASP A 239 7.28 -19.29 24.01
N GLY A 240 7.44 -18.00 24.31
CA GLY A 240 7.87 -17.49 25.63
C GLY A 240 9.00 -16.44 25.64
N ALA A 241 9.12 -15.75 26.78
CA ALA A 241 9.90 -14.50 27.00
C ALA A 241 11.44 -14.55 26.88
N ASP A 242 12.07 -15.63 26.40
CA ASP A 242 13.52 -15.72 26.22
C ASP A 242 13.83 -15.75 24.71
N GLU A 243 14.74 -14.90 24.21
CA GLU A 243 15.13 -14.83 22.79
C GLU A 243 15.56 -16.18 22.19
N SER A 244 16.04 -17.11 23.03
CA SER A 244 16.35 -18.48 22.62
C SER A 244 15.10 -19.32 22.24
N ARG A 245 13.89 -18.78 22.42
CA ARG A 245 12.58 -19.44 22.20
C ARG A 245 11.77 -18.90 21.02
N GLN A 246 12.30 -17.97 20.22
CA GLN A 246 11.68 -17.65 18.93
C GLN A 246 11.62 -18.93 18.08
N LYS A 247 10.39 -19.43 17.89
CA LYS A 247 10.10 -20.71 17.25
C LYS A 247 10.25 -20.60 15.76
N ALA A 248 9.69 -19.54 15.18
CA ALA A 248 9.76 -19.32 13.75
C ALA A 248 9.69 -17.83 13.36
N PHE A 249 10.25 -17.54 12.19
CA PHE A 249 10.13 -16.26 11.51
C PHE A 249 9.58 -16.55 10.11
N TRP A 250 8.27 -16.52 9.96
CA TRP A 250 7.58 -16.88 8.72
C TRP A 250 7.44 -15.65 7.83
N ASN A 251 8.12 -15.66 6.68
CA ASN A 251 8.16 -14.54 5.76
C ASN A 251 7.26 -14.80 4.57
N LEU A 252 6.54 -13.78 4.11
CA LEU A 252 5.88 -13.86 2.81
C LEU A 252 6.92 -13.90 1.68
N SER A 253 7.93 -13.03 1.76
CA SER A 253 9.08 -13.06 0.84
C SER A 253 9.96 -14.30 1.07
N ALA A 254 10.66 -14.74 0.02
CA ALA A 254 11.73 -15.72 0.13
C ALA A 254 12.98 -15.21 0.87
N HIS A 255 13.04 -13.93 1.25
CA HIS A 255 14.19 -13.30 1.90
C HIS A 255 13.77 -12.61 3.20
N ARG A 256 14.17 -13.16 4.35
CA ARG A 256 13.83 -12.58 5.67
C ARG A 256 14.32 -11.15 5.85
N LYS A 257 15.44 -10.78 5.21
CA LYS A 257 15.97 -9.40 5.23
C LYS A 257 15.03 -8.36 4.60
N MET A 258 13.86 -8.76 4.08
CA MET A 258 12.80 -7.86 3.63
C MET A 258 12.38 -6.83 4.70
N TYR A 259 12.47 -7.15 5.99
CA TYR A 259 12.19 -6.20 7.07
C TYR A 259 13.12 -4.96 7.02
N GLY A 260 14.33 -5.11 6.47
CA GLY A 260 15.36 -4.08 6.41
C GLY A 260 15.63 -3.53 5.01
N ASN A 261 15.13 -4.19 3.96
CA ASN A 261 15.34 -3.77 2.57
C ASN A 261 14.12 -4.14 1.72
N SER A 262 13.38 -3.14 1.26
CA SER A 262 12.11 -3.32 0.56
C SER A 262 12.31 -3.96 -0.82
N SER A 263 13.50 -3.86 -1.43
CA SER A 263 13.81 -4.60 -2.68
C SER A 263 13.75 -6.12 -2.52
N LEU A 264 13.78 -6.62 -1.29
CA LEU A 264 13.65 -8.05 -0.99
C LEU A 264 12.21 -8.45 -0.66
N GLY A 265 11.25 -7.51 -0.69
CA GLY A 265 9.84 -7.78 -0.43
C GLY A 265 9.09 -8.38 -1.64
N THR A 266 7.78 -8.49 -1.46
CA THR A 266 6.83 -8.93 -2.48
C THR A 266 6.07 -7.76 -3.11
N VAL A 267 5.55 -7.97 -4.32
CA VAL A 267 4.77 -6.98 -5.06
C VAL A 267 3.28 -7.34 -5.06
N PHE A 268 2.44 -6.35 -4.77
CA PHE A 268 0.98 -6.46 -4.81
C PHE A 268 0.40 -5.49 -5.84
N THR A 269 -0.61 -5.93 -6.59
CA THR A 269 -1.34 -5.08 -7.53
C THR A 269 -2.72 -4.72 -6.99
N LEU A 270 -3.04 -3.43 -6.96
CA LEU A 270 -4.36 -2.92 -6.60
C LEU A 270 -5.36 -3.29 -7.69
N MET A 271 -6.26 -4.22 -7.39
CA MET A 271 -7.24 -4.66 -8.38
C MET A 271 -8.35 -3.62 -8.51
N PRO A 272 -8.92 -3.44 -9.72
CA PRO A 272 -10.08 -2.60 -9.91
C PRO A 272 -11.33 -3.24 -9.27
N LEU A 273 -12.41 -2.47 -9.10
CA LEU A 273 -13.65 -2.96 -8.49
C LEU A 273 -14.15 -4.27 -9.15
N ASP A 274 -14.73 -5.22 -8.42
CA ASP A 274 -15.34 -6.38 -9.09
C ASP A 274 -16.45 -5.94 -10.06
N ALA A 275 -16.57 -6.62 -11.21
CA ALA A 275 -17.55 -6.28 -12.24
C ALA A 275 -18.99 -6.20 -11.71
N LYS A 276 -19.35 -7.04 -10.71
CA LYS A 276 -20.66 -7.05 -10.04
C LYS A 276 -20.99 -5.76 -9.26
N HIS A 277 -19.97 -4.98 -8.90
CA HIS A 277 -20.12 -3.71 -8.17
C HIS A 277 -19.90 -2.49 -9.07
N ARG A 278 -19.44 -2.68 -10.31
CA ARG A 278 -19.32 -1.59 -11.28
C ARG A 278 -20.67 -1.27 -11.89
N LYS A 279 -20.93 0.01 -12.11
CA LYS A 279 -22.00 0.42 -13.02
C LYS A 279 -21.56 0.08 -14.45
N PRO A 280 -22.36 -0.67 -15.23
CA PRO A 280 -21.98 -1.06 -16.58
C PRO A 280 -21.93 0.13 -17.55
N PHE A 281 -22.74 1.16 -17.28
CA PHE A 281 -22.83 2.38 -18.06
C PHE A 281 -23.01 3.59 -17.12
N GLU A 282 -22.09 4.55 -17.15
CA GLU A 282 -22.15 5.73 -16.27
C GLU A 282 -21.44 6.93 -16.88
N ALA A 283 -22.10 8.09 -16.88
CA ALA A 283 -21.50 9.37 -17.21
C ALA A 283 -20.47 9.76 -16.15
N ARG A 284 -19.23 10.00 -16.55
CA ARG A 284 -18.18 10.55 -15.67
C ARG A 284 -17.36 11.54 -16.45
N TRP A 285 -16.88 12.57 -15.76
CA TRP A 285 -16.03 13.56 -16.40
C TRP A 285 -15.17 14.34 -15.41
N SER A 286 -14.06 14.85 -15.92
CA SER A 286 -13.16 15.79 -15.26
C SER A 286 -12.96 17.03 -16.13
N PHE A 287 -12.34 18.06 -15.57
CA PHE A 287 -12.01 19.28 -16.29
C PHE A 287 -10.67 19.84 -15.79
N MET A 288 -10.05 20.68 -16.62
CA MET A 288 -8.88 21.46 -16.25
C MET A 288 -9.03 22.86 -16.83
N VAL A 289 -8.86 23.88 -16.00
CA VAL A 289 -8.78 25.26 -16.51
C VAL A 289 -7.43 25.46 -17.15
N THR A 290 -7.40 25.63 -18.47
CA THR A 290 -6.17 25.70 -19.27
C THR A 290 -5.65 27.12 -19.43
N ASP A 291 -6.53 28.11 -19.36
CA ASP A 291 -6.18 29.53 -19.44
C ASP A 291 -7.24 30.35 -18.70
N MET A 292 -6.91 30.80 -17.47
CA MET A 292 -7.82 31.62 -16.66
C MET A 292 -8.12 32.96 -17.33
N ALA A 293 -7.12 33.64 -17.90
CA ALA A 293 -7.30 34.96 -18.51
C ALA A 293 -8.21 34.91 -19.74
N ARG A 294 -8.21 33.79 -20.47
CA ARG A 294 -9.13 33.55 -21.59
C ARG A 294 -10.39 32.81 -21.19
N ARG A 295 -10.50 32.35 -19.95
CA ARG A 295 -11.58 31.49 -19.42
C ARG A 295 -11.78 30.22 -20.24
N SER A 296 -10.67 29.61 -20.61
CA SER A 296 -10.61 28.37 -21.39
C SER A 296 -10.53 27.17 -20.45
N VAL A 297 -11.45 26.22 -20.64
CA VAL A 297 -11.54 24.99 -19.86
C VAL A 297 -11.57 23.80 -20.80
N THR A 298 -10.69 22.83 -20.55
CA THR A 298 -10.74 21.54 -21.24
C THR A 298 -11.53 20.56 -20.41
N PHE A 299 -12.48 19.88 -21.05
CA PHE A 299 -13.28 18.83 -20.43
C PHE A 299 -12.82 17.47 -20.94
N ARG A 300 -12.87 16.48 -20.04
CA ARG A 300 -12.50 15.11 -20.36
C ARG A 300 -13.62 14.17 -19.96
N ASP A 301 -14.25 13.54 -20.95
CA ASP A 301 -15.07 12.36 -20.73
C ASP A 301 -14.24 11.23 -20.06
N GLU A 302 -14.81 10.65 -19.01
CA GLU A 302 -14.28 9.51 -18.27
C GLU A 302 -15.38 8.45 -18.09
N SER A 303 -16.44 8.54 -18.88
CA SER A 303 -17.62 7.69 -18.78
C SER A 303 -17.27 6.22 -18.98
N VAL A 304 -18.02 5.37 -18.29
CA VAL A 304 -17.85 3.91 -18.33
C VAL A 304 -18.90 3.31 -19.26
N GLY A 305 -18.50 2.29 -20.03
CA GLY A 305 -19.38 1.52 -20.91
C GLY A 305 -19.26 1.92 -22.40
N PRO A 306 -20.01 1.24 -23.30
CA PRO A 306 -19.96 1.49 -24.74
C PRO A 306 -20.70 2.78 -25.11
N VAL A 307 -20.11 3.94 -24.82
CA VAL A 307 -20.65 5.25 -25.18
C VAL A 307 -20.55 5.47 -26.69
N THR A 308 -21.62 6.00 -27.28
CA THR A 308 -21.70 6.31 -28.73
C THR A 308 -22.05 7.76 -29.01
N ARG A 309 -22.51 8.52 -28.02
CA ARG A 309 -22.87 9.94 -28.17
C ARG A 309 -22.61 10.70 -26.86
N TRP A 310 -22.10 11.92 -26.99
CA TRP A 310 -21.89 12.87 -25.90
C TRP A 310 -22.74 14.11 -26.12
N ARG A 311 -23.22 14.71 -25.04
CA ARG A 311 -23.85 16.02 -25.04
C ARG A 311 -23.44 16.77 -23.78
N TRP A 312 -22.61 17.79 -23.97
CA TRP A 312 -22.22 18.74 -22.95
C TRP A 312 -23.15 19.93 -22.97
N ASP A 313 -23.57 20.37 -21.80
CA ASP A 313 -24.16 21.67 -21.53
C ASP A 313 -23.23 22.37 -20.54
N PHE A 314 -22.65 23.50 -20.95
CA PHE A 314 -21.67 24.23 -20.14
C PHE A 314 -22.32 25.19 -19.15
N GLY A 315 -23.66 25.31 -19.14
CA GLY A 315 -24.38 26.16 -18.20
C GLY A 315 -24.35 27.67 -18.52
N ASP A 316 -23.73 28.05 -19.65
CA ASP A 316 -23.72 29.41 -20.21
C ASP A 316 -24.56 29.53 -21.50
N GLY A 317 -25.35 28.49 -21.80
CA GLY A 317 -26.15 28.36 -23.01
C GLY A 317 -25.41 27.72 -24.19
N ALA A 318 -24.10 27.48 -24.09
CA ALA A 318 -23.36 26.70 -25.10
C ALA A 318 -23.40 25.19 -24.81
N THR A 319 -23.33 24.41 -25.89
CA THR A 319 -23.31 22.94 -25.83
C THR A 319 -22.26 22.36 -26.76
N SER A 320 -21.80 21.13 -26.51
CA SER A 320 -20.93 20.39 -27.43
C SER A 320 -21.33 18.92 -27.57
N GLY A 321 -21.08 18.33 -28.73
CA GLY A 321 -21.21 16.88 -28.99
C GLY A 321 -19.87 16.12 -28.98
N GLU A 322 -18.76 16.82 -28.76
CA GLU A 322 -17.42 16.22 -28.73
C GLU A 322 -17.21 15.41 -27.44
N GLN A 323 -16.37 14.37 -27.52
CA GLN A 323 -16.03 13.56 -26.36
C GLN A 323 -15.20 14.34 -25.33
N HIS A 324 -14.21 15.12 -25.79
CA HIS A 324 -13.31 15.91 -24.93
C HIS A 324 -13.27 17.37 -25.39
N PRO A 325 -14.34 18.16 -25.19
CA PRO A 325 -14.41 19.52 -25.72
C PRO A 325 -13.49 20.48 -24.96
N VAL A 326 -13.04 21.51 -25.67
CA VAL A 326 -12.53 22.75 -25.06
C VAL A 326 -13.63 23.79 -25.16
N HIS A 327 -13.98 24.41 -24.03
CA HIS A 327 -14.96 25.48 -23.98
C HIS A 327 -14.37 26.77 -23.44
N ARG A 328 -14.83 27.90 -23.98
CA ARG A 328 -14.41 29.23 -23.56
C ARG A 328 -15.61 30.03 -23.08
N TYR A 329 -15.60 30.36 -21.79
CA TYR A 329 -16.67 31.16 -21.19
C TYR A 329 -16.50 32.65 -21.51
N LYS A 330 -17.61 33.30 -21.89
CA LYS A 330 -17.60 34.74 -22.20
C LYS A 330 -17.45 35.58 -20.94
N GLU A 331 -18.16 35.20 -19.89
CA GLU A 331 -18.23 35.91 -18.63
C GLU A 331 -17.47 35.16 -17.54
N ALA A 332 -17.05 35.87 -16.50
CA ALA A 332 -16.56 35.26 -15.27
C ALA A 332 -17.75 34.65 -14.51
N GLY A 333 -17.54 33.55 -13.82
CA GLY A 333 -18.63 32.94 -13.07
C GLY A 333 -18.38 31.51 -12.63
N LYS A 334 -19.43 30.94 -12.04
CA LYS A 334 -19.50 29.53 -11.64
C LYS A 334 -20.60 28.86 -12.45
N TYR A 335 -20.29 27.70 -13.03
CA TYR A 335 -21.15 27.08 -14.03
C TYR A 335 -21.68 25.72 -13.58
N LEU A 336 -22.94 25.44 -13.92
CA LEU A 336 -23.52 24.10 -13.87
C LEU A 336 -23.17 23.39 -15.17
N VAL A 337 -22.19 22.49 -15.13
CA VAL A 337 -21.82 21.71 -16.31
C VAL A 337 -22.47 20.33 -16.23
N VAL A 338 -23.03 19.89 -17.35
CA VAL A 338 -23.73 18.62 -17.48
C VAL A 338 -23.17 17.85 -18.65
N LEU A 339 -22.72 16.62 -18.40
CA LEU A 339 -22.48 15.64 -19.45
C LEU A 339 -23.65 14.65 -19.48
N THR A 340 -24.26 14.47 -20.65
CA THR A 340 -25.14 13.34 -20.95
C THR A 340 -24.46 12.46 -21.99
N VAL A 341 -24.41 11.15 -21.74
CA VAL A 341 -23.88 10.16 -22.67
C VAL A 341 -24.95 9.14 -23.03
N ASP A 342 -24.98 8.71 -24.30
CA ASP A 342 -25.87 7.68 -24.80
C ASP A 342 -25.07 6.53 -25.43
N GLY A 343 -25.55 5.31 -25.25
CA GLY A 343 -24.95 4.08 -25.78
C GLY A 343 -25.96 2.95 -25.91
N PRO A 344 -25.57 1.78 -26.45
CA PRO A 344 -26.45 0.62 -26.55
C PRO A 344 -27.01 0.13 -25.20
N GLN A 345 -26.35 0.50 -24.10
CA GLN A 345 -26.76 0.15 -22.74
C GLN A 345 -27.69 1.19 -22.08
N GLY A 346 -28.00 2.29 -22.77
CA GLY A 346 -28.92 3.33 -22.29
C GLY A 346 -28.32 4.73 -22.31
N SER A 347 -28.84 5.59 -21.43
CA SER A 347 -28.41 6.98 -21.25
C SER A 347 -27.96 7.21 -19.82
N SER A 348 -26.92 8.01 -19.62
CA SER A 348 -26.42 8.41 -18.31
C SER A 348 -26.10 9.91 -18.29
N ARG A 349 -26.27 10.54 -17.13
CA ARG A 349 -26.11 11.98 -16.97
C ARG A 349 -25.38 12.29 -15.67
N LEU A 350 -24.33 13.12 -15.74
CA LEU A 350 -23.63 13.65 -14.58
C LEU A 350 -23.55 15.17 -14.66
N ALA A 351 -24.11 15.83 -13.64
CA ALA A 351 -24.04 17.27 -13.46
C ALA A 351 -23.11 17.61 -12.29
N LYS A 352 -22.24 18.61 -12.47
CA LYS A 352 -21.47 19.21 -11.37
C LYS A 352 -21.81 20.69 -11.29
N LEU A 353 -22.32 21.10 -10.13
CA LEU A 353 -22.80 22.45 -9.90
C LEU A 353 -21.66 23.31 -9.36
N TRP A 354 -21.28 24.34 -10.11
CA TRP A 354 -20.31 25.36 -9.71
C TRP A 354 -18.88 24.88 -9.49
N ASP A 355 -18.57 23.61 -9.79
CA ASP A 355 -17.20 23.08 -9.81
C ASP A 355 -16.34 23.82 -10.83
N VAL A 356 -16.91 24.14 -11.99
CA VAL A 356 -16.21 24.92 -13.02
C VAL A 356 -16.40 26.41 -12.72
N ALA A 357 -15.31 27.06 -12.34
CA ALA A 357 -15.26 28.49 -12.11
C ALA A 357 -14.11 29.12 -12.90
N VAL A 358 -14.35 30.29 -13.46
CA VAL A 358 -13.40 31.06 -14.27
C VAL A 358 -13.54 32.54 -13.98
N GLU A 359 -12.45 33.29 -14.09
CA GLU A 359 -12.35 34.72 -13.76
C GLU A 359 -12.13 35.62 -14.99
#